data_AF-A0A2N4SXI2-F1
#
_entry.id   AF-A0A2N4SXI2-F1
#
_cell.length_a   1.000
_cell.length_b   1.000
_cell.length_c   1.000
_cell.angle_alpha   90.00
_cell.angle_beta   90.00
_cell.angle_gamma   90.00
#
_symmetry.space_group_name_H-M   'P 1'
#
loop_
_entity.id
_entity.type
_entity.pdbx_description
1 polymer ?
#
loop_
_entity_poly.entity_id
_entity_poly.type
_entity_poly.pdbx_seq_one_letter_code
_entity_poly.pdbx_strand_id
1 'polypeptide(L)'
;MSIKRMEARLQAKEEKLKEKTDRVTDPGITFEQTGIDYLVVDELHDFKNLSTPSNIQDAAIDPGSGRATDLHMKVEYLRAKHGDRVMTGATATPIANSVTEMYVMQRYLGPELLERAGIHDFDTWAATFGQVVTEMELSVAGGTASS
;
A
#
# COMPACT_ATOMS: atom_id res chain seq x y z
N MET A 1 2.08 -18.02 1.25
CA MET A 1 3.33 -17.58 0.58
C MET A 1 4.47 -18.51 0.96
N SER A 2 5.32 -18.95 0.02
CA SER A 2 6.50 -19.78 0.33
C SER A 2 7.68 -18.91 0.75
N ILE A 3 8.47 -19.34 1.73
CA ILE A 3 9.68 -18.65 2.23
C ILE A 3 10.59 -18.22 1.08
N LYS A 4 10.82 -19.12 0.12
CA LYS A 4 11.64 -18.87 -1.07
C LYS A 4 11.15 -17.69 -1.92
N ARG A 5 9.83 -17.47 -2.00
CA ARG A 5 9.24 -16.32 -2.71
C ARG A 5 9.44 -15.01 -1.93
N MET A 6 9.46 -15.06 -0.60
CA MET A 6 9.72 -13.88 0.23
C MET A 6 11.18 -13.46 0.13
N GLU A 7 12.11 -14.41 0.17
CA GLU A 7 13.55 -14.16 0.01
C GLU A 7 13.86 -13.53 -1.36
N ALA A 8 13.32 -14.10 -2.44
CA ALA A 8 13.50 -13.55 -3.79
C ALA A 8 12.94 -12.12 -3.91
N ARG A 9 11.80 -11.82 -3.27
CA ARG A 9 11.23 -10.47 -3.23
C ARG A 9 12.08 -9.51 -2.43
N LEU A 10 12.66 -9.95 -1.31
CA LEU A 10 13.55 -9.13 -0.49
C LEU A 10 14.79 -8.74 -1.32
N GLN A 11 15.43 -9.72 -1.95
CA GLN A 11 16.60 -9.49 -2.80
C GLN A 11 16.30 -8.51 -3.93
N ALA A 12 15.20 -8.69 -4.66
CA ALA A 12 14.80 -7.78 -5.73
C ALA A 12 14.53 -6.34 -5.22
N LYS A 13 14.00 -6.19 -4.00
CA LYS A 13 13.82 -4.87 -3.39
C LYS A 13 15.15 -4.23 -3.00
N GLU A 14 16.08 -5.00 -2.45
CA GLU A 14 17.42 -4.51 -2.10
C GLU A 14 18.19 -4.05 -3.34
N GLU A 15 18.17 -4.83 -4.41
CA GLU A 15 18.81 -4.47 -5.69
C GLU A 15 18.24 -3.15 -6.24
N LYS A 16 16.90 -3.02 -6.24
CA LYS A 16 16.23 -1.79 -6.68
C LYS A 16 16.54 -0.57 -5.79
N LEU A 17 16.75 -0.77 -4.49
CA LEU A 17 17.16 0.29 -3.57
C LEU A 17 18.62 0.72 -3.83
N LYS A 18 19.52 -0.24 -4.09
CA LYS A 18 20.90 0.04 -4.47
C LYS A 18 20.95 0.85 -5.76
N GLU A 19 20.24 0.43 -6.80
CA GLU A 19 20.16 1.17 -8.08
C GLU A 19 19.69 2.63 -7.91
N LYS A 20 18.75 2.88 -6.99
CA LYS A 20 18.27 4.24 -6.70
C LYS A 20 19.27 5.07 -5.90
N THR A 21 20.03 4.44 -5.01
CA THR A 21 21.03 5.10 -4.15
C THR A 21 22.33 5.37 -4.90
N ASP A 22 22.69 4.49 -5.84
CA ASP A 22 23.90 4.61 -6.67
C ASP A 22 23.77 5.67 -7.77
N ARG A 23 22.56 6.19 -8.01
CA ARG A 23 22.36 7.35 -8.88
C ARG A 23 22.93 8.59 -8.20
N VAL A 24 23.97 9.15 -8.80
CA VAL A 24 24.50 10.47 -8.43
C VAL A 24 23.38 11.50 -8.64
N THR A 25 22.81 11.97 -7.54
CA THR A 25 21.89 13.12 -7.52
C THR A 25 22.65 14.37 -7.12
N ASP A 26 22.27 15.52 -7.67
CA ASP A 26 22.79 16.82 -7.21
C ASP A 26 22.58 16.97 -5.69
N PRO A 27 23.47 17.70 -4.97
CA PRO A 27 23.30 18.00 -3.56
C PRO A 27 22.10 18.93 -3.35
N GLY A 28 20.91 18.35 -3.38
CA GLY A 28 19.65 18.99 -3.03
C GLY A 28 19.35 18.90 -1.54
N ILE A 29 18.30 19.61 -1.13
CA ILE A 29 17.76 19.52 0.22
C ILE A 29 16.95 18.22 0.34
N THR A 30 17.28 17.38 1.32
CA THR A 30 16.50 16.17 1.61
C THR A 30 15.21 16.53 2.37
N PHE A 31 14.22 15.63 2.38
CA PHE A 31 12.96 15.87 3.08
C PHE A 31 13.19 16.19 4.57
N GLU A 32 14.11 15.48 5.21
CA GLU A 32 14.48 15.66 6.62
C GLU A 32 15.08 17.04 6.90
N GLN A 33 15.80 17.60 5.92
CA GLN A 33 16.41 18.92 6.03
C GLN A 33 15.41 20.07 5.86
N THR A 34 14.20 19.79 5.34
CA THR A 34 13.16 20.83 5.18
C THR A 34 12.55 21.30 6.50
N GLY A 35 12.64 20.50 7.56
CA GLY A 35 12.00 20.77 8.85
C GLY A 35 10.47 20.60 8.85
N ILE A 36 9.89 19.99 7.82
CA ILE A 36 8.46 19.64 7.79
C ILE A 36 8.17 18.65 8.92
N ASP A 37 7.15 18.93 9.71
CA ASP A 37 6.66 18.11 10.82
C ASP A 37 5.23 17.57 10.59
N TYR A 38 4.52 18.11 9.59
CA TYR A 38 3.13 17.77 9.29
C TYR A 38 2.82 17.79 7.78
N LEU A 39 1.99 16.85 7.32
CA LEU A 39 1.56 16.77 5.91
C LEU A 39 0.06 17.00 5.76
N VAL A 40 -0.32 17.86 4.82
CA VAL A 40 -1.70 17.93 4.31
C VAL A 40 -1.68 17.42 2.88
N VAL A 41 -2.36 16.29 2.64
CA VAL A 41 -2.39 15.62 1.35
C VAL A 41 -3.78 15.74 0.78
N ASP A 42 -3.93 16.55 -0.25
CA ASP A 42 -5.15 16.59 -1.06
C ASP A 42 -5.15 15.42 -2.06
N GLU A 43 -6.35 15.02 -2.48
CA GLU A 43 -6.60 13.85 -3.32
C GLU A 43 -5.86 12.59 -2.85
N LEU A 44 -5.98 12.27 -1.56
CA LEU A 44 -5.30 11.11 -0.95
C LEU A 44 -5.54 9.79 -1.70
N HIS A 45 -6.68 9.66 -2.38
CA HIS A 45 -6.99 8.51 -3.21
C HIS A 45 -5.95 8.25 -4.33
N ASP A 46 -5.18 9.24 -4.77
CA ASP A 46 -4.07 9.03 -5.72
C ASP A 46 -2.92 8.20 -5.16
N PHE A 47 -2.87 8.04 -3.83
CA PHE A 47 -1.85 7.27 -3.11
C PHE A 47 -2.34 5.88 -2.66
N LYS A 48 -3.51 5.45 -3.13
CA LYS A 48 -4.12 4.15 -2.75
C LYS A 48 -3.34 2.90 -3.18
N ASN A 49 -2.43 3.03 -4.15
CA ASN A 49 -1.67 1.91 -4.70
C ASN A 49 -0.34 1.68 -3.95
N LEU A 50 -0.39 1.41 -2.65
CA LEU A 50 0.79 1.04 -1.85
C LEU A 50 1.02 -0.48 -1.92
N SER A 51 2.28 -0.91 -2.03
CA SER A 51 2.63 -2.33 -2.11
C SER A 51 2.01 -3.09 -0.93
N THR A 52 1.22 -4.12 -1.26
CA THR A 52 0.43 -4.89 -0.31
C THR A 52 0.49 -6.35 -0.71
N PRO A 53 1.42 -7.14 -0.14
CA PRO A 53 1.47 -8.57 -0.40
C PRO A 53 0.26 -9.25 0.25
N SER A 54 -0.37 -10.17 -0.49
CA SER A 54 -1.53 -10.95 -0.03
C SER A 54 -1.47 -12.35 -0.65
N ASN A 55 -2.06 -13.34 0.03
CA ASN A 55 -2.33 -14.65 -0.58
C ASN A 55 -3.60 -14.64 -1.47
N ILE A 56 -4.44 -13.62 -1.36
CA ILE A 56 -5.61 -13.40 -2.21
C ILE A 56 -5.13 -12.67 -3.47
N GLN A 57 -5.10 -13.39 -4.61
CA GLN A 57 -4.46 -12.90 -5.84
C GLN A 57 -5.06 -11.57 -6.32
N ASP A 58 -6.39 -11.43 -6.30
CA ASP A 58 -7.08 -10.23 -6.78
C ASP A 58 -6.96 -9.04 -5.82
N ALA A 59 -6.53 -9.28 -4.58
CA ALA A 59 -6.33 -8.24 -3.58
C ALA A 59 -4.87 -7.78 -3.46
N ALA A 60 -3.92 -8.51 -4.07
CA ALA A 60 -2.50 -8.19 -3.97
C ALA A 60 -2.13 -6.95 -4.81
N ILE A 61 -1.39 -6.00 -4.22
CA ILE A 61 -0.82 -4.85 -4.92
C ILE A 61 0.70 -5.04 -5.02
N ASP A 62 1.17 -5.51 -6.17
CA ASP A 62 2.60 -5.63 -6.47
C ASP A 62 2.90 -5.53 -7.98
N PRO A 63 3.73 -4.59 -8.44
CA PRO A 63 4.39 -3.54 -7.66
C PRO A 63 3.42 -2.44 -7.21
N GLY A 64 3.66 -1.87 -6.03
CA GLY A 64 3.02 -0.62 -5.62
C GLY A 64 3.55 0.59 -6.40
N SER A 65 2.78 1.68 -6.39
CA SER A 65 3.15 2.94 -7.02
C SER A 65 4.29 3.65 -6.28
N GLY A 66 5.14 4.34 -7.03
CA GLY A 66 6.25 5.12 -6.46
C GLY A 66 5.77 6.24 -5.54
N ARG A 67 4.69 6.94 -5.92
CA ARG A 67 4.11 8.03 -5.10
C ARG A 67 3.52 7.53 -3.78
N ALA A 68 2.82 6.40 -3.79
CA ALA A 68 2.28 5.81 -2.56
C ALA A 68 3.40 5.37 -1.62
N THR A 69 4.47 4.79 -2.18
CA THR A 69 5.66 4.40 -1.42
C THR A 69 6.35 5.64 -0.83
N ASP A 70 6.53 6.69 -1.61
CA ASP A 70 7.12 7.96 -1.17
C ASP A 70 6.32 8.61 -0.03
N LEU A 71 5.00 8.74 -0.18
CA LEU A 71 4.14 9.26 0.88
C LEU A 71 4.23 8.40 2.14
N HIS A 72 4.18 7.06 2.00
CA HIS A 72 4.26 6.16 3.15
C HIS A 72 5.58 6.33 3.91
N MET A 73 6.72 6.41 3.20
CA MET A 73 8.02 6.65 3.83
C MET A 73 8.07 7.97 4.60
N LYS A 74 7.53 9.05 4.01
CA LYS A 74 7.48 10.36 4.67
C LYS A 74 6.61 10.35 5.92
N VAL A 75 5.42 9.74 5.83
CA VAL A 75 4.49 9.65 6.97
C VAL A 75 5.11 8.82 8.11
N GLU A 76 5.69 7.66 7.81
CA GLU A 76 6.36 6.83 8.82
C GLU A 76 7.58 7.52 9.43
N TYR A 77 8.36 8.24 8.63
CA TYR A 77 9.46 9.08 9.12
C TYR A 77 8.97 10.14 10.11
N LEU A 78 7.91 10.87 9.75
CA LEU A 78 7.33 11.88 10.63
C LEU A 78 6.77 11.25 11.91
N ARG A 79 6.12 10.09 11.81
CA ARG A 79 5.61 9.37 13.00
C ARG A 79 6.72 9.01 13.98
N ALA A 80 7.83 8.47 13.45
CA ALA A 80 8.99 8.12 14.27
C ALA A 80 9.60 9.34 14.98
N LYS A 81 9.42 10.55 14.44
CA LYS A 81 9.97 11.80 15.00
C LYS A 81 8.99 12.55 15.90
N HIS A 82 7.69 12.54 15.58
CA HIS A 82 6.70 13.47 16.12
C HIS A 82 5.45 12.77 16.72
N GLY A 83 5.38 11.43 16.66
CA GLY A 83 4.23 10.65 17.13
C GLY A 83 3.14 10.46 16.06
N ASP A 84 1.97 9.97 16.44
CA ASP A 84 1.02 9.42 15.45
C ASP A 84 0.36 10.48 14.53
N ARG A 85 0.20 11.71 15.03
CA ARG A 85 -0.60 12.78 14.41
C ARG A 85 0.23 13.65 13.49
N VAL A 86 0.63 13.12 12.33
CA VAL A 86 1.56 13.79 11.40
C VAL A 86 0.99 14.07 10.02
N MET A 87 -0.26 13.68 9.75
CA MET A 87 -0.88 13.96 8.46
C MET A 87 -2.40 14.17 8.53
N THR A 88 -2.91 14.94 7.58
CA THR A 88 -4.32 14.99 7.19
C THR A 88 -4.44 14.65 5.71
N GLY A 89 -5.30 13.68 5.40
CA GLY A 89 -5.72 13.40 4.03
C GLY A 89 -7.07 14.02 3.73
N ALA A 90 -7.18 14.70 2.59
CA ALA A 90 -8.43 15.13 2.00
C ALA A 90 -8.70 14.32 0.73
N THR A 91 -9.92 13.85 0.56
CA THR A 91 -10.37 13.19 -0.68
C THR A 91 -11.89 13.17 -0.75
N ALA A 92 -12.42 13.39 -1.95
CA ALA A 92 -13.86 13.22 -2.22
C ALA A 92 -14.25 11.75 -2.47
N THR A 93 -13.27 10.85 -2.61
CA THR A 93 -13.44 9.46 -3.05
C THR A 93 -12.58 8.53 -2.18
N PRO A 94 -12.93 8.36 -0.89
CA PRO A 94 -12.08 7.69 0.09
C PRO A 94 -11.75 6.22 -0.27
N ILE A 95 -12.60 5.56 -1.05
CA ILE A 95 -12.40 4.19 -1.54
C ILE A 95 -12.83 4.21 -3.00
N ALA A 96 -11.93 3.83 -3.89
CA ALA A 96 -12.21 3.95 -5.31
C ALA A 96 -12.77 2.63 -5.86
N ASN A 97 -12.15 1.47 -5.59
CA ASN A 97 -12.56 0.20 -6.22
C ASN A 97 -12.19 -1.09 -5.47
N SER A 98 -11.44 -1.07 -4.36
CA SER A 98 -11.08 -2.33 -3.69
C SER A 98 -10.93 -2.23 -2.17
N VAL A 99 -11.14 -3.38 -1.54
CA VAL A 99 -10.95 -3.57 -0.09
C VAL A 99 -9.48 -3.36 0.30
N THR A 100 -8.54 -3.67 -0.59
CA THR A 100 -7.12 -3.40 -0.36
C THR A 100 -6.81 -1.91 -0.27
N GLU A 101 -7.50 -1.07 -1.04
CA GLU A 101 -7.34 0.39 -0.94
C GLU A 101 -7.76 0.91 0.45
N MET A 102 -8.80 0.33 1.06
CA MET A 102 -9.20 0.66 2.43
C MET A 102 -8.09 0.38 3.43
N TYR A 103 -7.46 -0.80 3.32
CA TYR A 103 -6.33 -1.16 4.15
C TYR A 103 -5.15 -0.20 3.96
N VAL A 104 -4.86 0.21 2.73
CA VAL A 104 -3.83 1.21 2.44
C VAL A 104 -4.15 2.56 3.11
N MET A 105 -5.41 3.03 3.02
CA MET A 105 -5.82 4.25 3.70
C MET A 105 -5.70 4.14 5.22
N GLN A 106 -6.00 2.99 5.80
CA GLN A 106 -5.84 2.78 7.23
C GLN A 106 -4.38 2.79 7.66
N ARG A 107 -3.46 2.25 6.84
CA ARG A 107 -2.01 2.39 7.08
C ARG A 107 -1.55 3.85 7.08
N TYR A 108 -2.18 4.69 6.26
CA TYR A 108 -1.89 6.13 6.26
C TYR A 108 -2.53 6.88 7.42
N LEU A 109 -3.77 6.59 7.80
CA LEU A 109 -4.54 7.47 8.69
C LEU A 109 -4.67 6.96 10.12
N GLY A 110 -4.47 5.67 10.36
CA GLY A 110 -4.64 5.07 11.68
C GLY A 110 -3.86 3.76 11.87
N PRO A 111 -2.53 3.73 11.65
CA PRO A 111 -1.73 2.53 11.87
C PRO A 111 -1.77 2.06 13.33
N GLU A 112 -1.97 2.95 14.30
CA GLU A 112 -2.05 2.63 15.72
C GLU A 112 -3.31 1.83 16.04
N LEU A 113 -4.35 1.92 15.20
CA LEU A 113 -5.52 1.04 15.28
C LEU A 113 -5.18 -0.37 14.80
N LEU A 114 -4.40 -0.49 13.72
CA LEU A 114 -3.93 -1.77 13.21
C LEU A 114 -3.00 -2.45 14.23
N GLU A 115 -2.06 -1.69 14.80
CA GLU A 115 -1.12 -2.18 15.81
C GLU A 115 -1.86 -2.66 17.06
N ARG A 116 -2.80 -1.88 17.58
CA ARG A 116 -3.64 -2.30 18.73
C ARG A 116 -4.50 -3.52 18.45
N ALA A 117 -4.88 -3.74 17.19
CA ALA A 117 -5.60 -4.93 16.76
C ALA A 117 -4.68 -6.13 16.48
N GLY A 118 -3.35 -5.98 16.56
CA GLY A 118 -2.39 -7.02 16.19
C GLY A 118 -2.36 -7.34 14.70
N ILE A 119 -2.76 -6.39 13.86
CA ILE A 119 -2.87 -6.55 12.40
C ILE A 119 -1.63 -5.99 11.74
N HIS A 120 -0.85 -6.85 11.08
CA HIS A 120 0.40 -6.47 10.42
C HIS A 120 0.41 -6.71 8.90
N ASP A 121 -0.63 -7.37 8.38
CA ASP A 121 -0.75 -7.72 6.97
C ASP A 121 -2.21 -7.67 6.52
N PHE A 122 -2.39 -7.60 5.20
CA PHE A 122 -3.71 -7.48 4.60
C PHE A 122 -4.58 -8.73 4.79
N ASP A 123 -4.00 -9.93 4.80
CA ASP A 123 -4.79 -11.16 4.90
C ASP A 123 -5.43 -11.26 6.30
N THR A 124 -4.68 -10.90 7.35
CA THR A 124 -5.20 -10.78 8.72
C THR A 124 -6.26 -9.68 8.82
N TRP A 125 -6.04 -8.53 8.17
CA TRP A 125 -7.02 -7.44 8.11
C TRP A 125 -8.33 -7.90 7.43
N ALA A 126 -8.22 -8.57 6.28
CA ALA A 126 -9.35 -9.07 5.51
C ALA A 126 -10.10 -10.18 6.26
N ALA A 127 -9.40 -11.03 7.02
CA ALA A 127 -10.03 -12.02 7.89
C ALA A 127 -10.79 -11.39 9.08
N THR A 128 -10.36 -10.21 9.53
CA THR A 128 -10.96 -9.51 10.67
C THR A 128 -12.19 -8.68 10.25
N PHE A 129 -12.11 -7.99 9.11
CA PHE A 129 -13.11 -7.01 8.69
C PHE A 129 -13.85 -7.36 7.40
N GLY A 130 -13.38 -8.37 6.66
CA GLY A 130 -13.94 -8.79 5.39
C GLY A 130 -14.77 -10.07 5.50
N GLN A 131 -15.57 -10.30 4.46
CA GLN A 131 -16.18 -11.59 4.16
C GLN A 131 -15.72 -12.01 2.77
N VAL A 132 -15.08 -13.17 2.66
CA VAL A 132 -14.69 -13.72 1.35
C VAL A 132 -15.90 -14.39 0.73
N VAL A 133 -16.43 -13.80 -0.34
CA VAL A 133 -17.49 -14.40 -1.15
C VAL A 133 -16.88 -14.91 -2.44
N THR A 134 -16.97 -16.22 -2.68
CA THR A 134 -16.57 -16.82 -3.96
C THR A 134 -17.80 -16.93 -4.85
N GLU A 135 -17.97 -15.99 -5.78
CA GLU A 135 -18.96 -16.13 -6.84
C GLU A 135 -18.33 -16.84 -8.03
N MET A 136 -19.00 -17.88 -8.55
CA MET A 136 -18.59 -18.46 -9.84
C MET A 136 -18.98 -17.46 -10.93
N GLU A 137 -17.99 -16.77 -11.51
CA GLU A 137 -18.21 -16.09 -12.78
C GLU A 137 -18.54 -17.15 -13.84
N LEU A 138 -19.82 -17.26 -14.19
CA LEU A 138 -20.27 -17.95 -15.39
C LEU A 138 -19.71 -17.18 -16.59
N SER A 139 -18.55 -17.59 -17.09
CA SER A 139 -18.16 -17.23 -18.45
C SER A 139 -19.24 -17.80 -19.37
N VAL A 140 -19.92 -16.92 -20.12
CA VAL A 140 -20.85 -17.35 -21.16
C VAL A 140 -20.01 -17.97 -22.27
N ALA A 141 -19.65 -19.24 -22.11
CA ALA A 141 -19.34 -20.11 -23.23
C ALA A 141 -20.67 -20.40 -23.96
N GLY A 142 -21.15 -19.38 -24.67
CA GLY A 142 -22.31 -19.47 -25.53
C GLY A 142 -22.00 -20.43 -26.67
N GLY A 143 -22.45 -21.67 -26.54
CA GLY A 143 -22.55 -22.59 -27.66
C GLY A 143 -23.54 -22.04 -28.68
N THR A 144 -23.09 -21.88 -29.91
CA THR A 144 -23.97 -21.94 -31.07
C THR A 144 -23.58 -23.16 -31.88
N ALA A 145 -24.14 -24.31 -31.52
CA ALA A 145 -24.46 -25.32 -32.50
C ALA A 145 -25.68 -24.79 -33.27
N SER A 146 -25.46 -24.34 -34.51
CA SER A 146 -26.54 -24.08 -35.45
C SER A 146 -26.28 -24.89 -36.72
N SER A 147 -27.19 -25.86 -36.90
CA SER A 147 -27.70 -26.46 -38.15
C SER A 147 -26.70 -27.12 -39.10
#